data_AF-S4NZ28-F1
#
_entry.id   AF-S4NZ28-F1
#
_cell.length_a   1.000
_cell.length_b   1.000
_cell.length_c   1.000
_cell.angle_alpha   90.00
_cell.angle_beta   90.00
_cell.angle_gamma   90.00
#
_symmetry.space_group_name_H-M   'P 1'
#
loop_
_entity.id
_entity.type
_entity.pdbx_description
1 polymer ?
#
loop_
_entity_poly.entity_id
_entity_poly.type
_entity_poly.pdbx_seq_one_letter_code
_entity_poly.pdbx_strand_id
1 'polypeptide(L)' 'MRTHSADKTYLCHICNSKYTLNKELIKHINASHSINGEFRCTYCSKGFEKARLLKNHLSTHFGQEKFKCSHC' A
#
# COMPACT_ATOMS: atom_id res chain seq x y z
N MET A 1 24.96 -13.76 -12.95
CA MET A 1 24.83 -13.02 -11.68
C MET A 1 23.82 -11.90 -11.87
N ARG A 2 22.59 -12.06 -11.41
CA ARG A 2 21.64 -10.94 -11.30
C ARG A 2 21.58 -10.62 -9.83
N THR A 3 22.36 -9.63 -9.45
CA THR A 3 22.38 -9.02 -8.13
C THR A 3 20.99 -8.53 -7.80
N HIS A 4 20.18 -9.39 -7.17
CA HIS A 4 19.06 -8.96 -6.35
C HIS A 4 19.69 -8.37 -5.08
N SER A 5 20.40 -7.25 -5.22
CA SER A 5 20.54 -6.33 -4.11
C SER A 5 19.12 -6.00 -3.75
N ALA A 6 18.67 -6.52 -2.61
CA ALA A 6 17.52 -6.04 -1.89
C ALA A 6 17.83 -4.60 -1.46
N ASP A 7 17.93 -3.69 -2.43
CA ASP A 7 17.79 -2.27 -2.21
C ASP A 7 16.41 -2.17 -1.59
N LYS A 8 16.39 -1.86 -0.30
CA LYS A 8 15.23 -1.94 0.57
C LYS A 8 14.28 -0.81 0.19
N THR A 9 13.67 -0.95 -0.97
CA THR A 9 12.74 0.00 -1.53
C THR A 9 11.39 -0.19 -0.84
N TYR A 10 10.82 0.94 -0.44
CA TYR A 10 9.52 1.03 0.17
C TYR A 10 8.50 1.25 -0.94
N LEU A 11 7.65 0.25 -1.16
CA LEU A 11 6.60 0.29 -2.17
C LEU A 11 5.32 0.88 -1.56
N CYS A 12 4.71 1.82 -2.27
CA CYS A 12 3.38 2.29 -1.96
C CYS A 12 2.36 1.22 -2.38
N HIS A 13 1.70 0.57 -1.44
CA HIS A 13 0.67 -0.43 -1.73
C HIS A 13 -0.62 0.17 -2.34
N ILE A 14 -0.70 1.50 -2.47
CA ILE A 14 -1.88 2.21 -2.99
C ILE A 14 -1.74 2.53 -4.49
N CYS A 15 -0.53 2.89 -4.94
CA CYS A 15 -0.25 3.25 -6.34
C CYS A 15 1.01 2.57 -6.92
N ASN A 16 1.60 1.62 -6.20
CA ASN A 16 2.83 0.91 -6.56
C ASN A 16 4.09 1.78 -6.79
N SER A 17 4.08 3.04 -6.33
CA SER A 17 5.25 3.92 -6.38
C SER A 17 6.40 3.38 -5.52
N LYS A 18 7.63 3.45 -6.03
CA LYS A 18 8.85 2.98 -5.36
C LYS A 18 9.60 4.14 -4.70
N TYR A 19 10.00 3.96 -3.45
CA TYR A 19 10.80 4.92 -2.70
C TYR A 19 12.02 4.23 -2.12
N THR A 20 13.17 4.91 -2.07
CA THR A 20 14.39 4.39 -1.43
C THR A 20 14.36 4.51 0.09
N LEU A 21 13.47 5.35 0.64
CA LEU A 21 13.39 5.66 2.07
C LEU A 21 11.95 5.60 2.58
N ASN A 22 11.77 5.06 3.79
CA ASN A 22 10.44 4.92 4.41
C ASN A 22 9.76 6.28 4.63
N LYS A 23 10.53 7.30 5.05
CA LYS A 23 10.04 8.66 5.26
C LYS A 23 9.43 9.26 3.98
N GLU A 24 10.00 8.95 2.82
CA GLU A 24 9.51 9.45 1.53
C GLU A 24 8.23 8.72 1.12
N LEU A 25 8.14 7.41 1.39
CA LEU A 25 6.89 6.67 1.25
C LEU A 25 5.77 7.25 2.13
N ILE A 26 6.04 7.49 3.42
CA ILE A 26 5.02 8.03 4.35
C ILE A 26 4.57 9.43 3.91
N LYS A 27 5.50 10.31 3.53
CA LYS A 27 5.17 11.63 2.99
C LYS A 27 4.30 11.52 1.75
N HIS A 28 4.65 10.64 0.82
CA HIS A 28 3.83 10.41 -0.36
C HIS A 28 2.42 9.93 -0.01
N ILE A 29 2.28 8.96 0.90
CA ILE A 29 0.96 8.47 1.31
C ILE A 29 0.15 9.63 1.93
N ASN A 30 0.77 10.43 2.80
CA ASN A 30 0.09 11.56 3.42
C ASN A 30 -0.22 12.70 2.44
N ALA A 31 0.59 12.92 1.41
CA ALA A 31 0.38 14.02 0.46
C ALA A 31 -0.56 13.65 -0.70
N SER A 32 -0.49 12.40 -1.16
CA SER A 32 -1.18 11.93 -2.38
C SER A 32 -2.37 11.04 -2.09
N HIS A 33 -2.43 10.41 -0.92
CA HIS A 33 -3.50 9.48 -0.54
C HIS A 33 -4.27 9.91 0.71
N SER A 34 -3.82 10.95 1.43
CA SER A 34 -4.62 11.61 2.46
C SER A 34 -5.35 12.80 1.86
N ILE A 35 -6.67 12.79 1.91
CA ILE A 35 -7.51 13.93 1.52
C ILE A 35 -8.39 14.21 2.75
N ASN A 36 -8.25 15.40 3.33
CA ASN A 36 -8.94 15.82 4.57
C ASN A 36 -8.66 14.96 5.81
N GLY A 37 -7.49 14.31 5.90
CA GLY A 37 -7.12 13.44 7.01
C GLY A 37 -7.65 12.00 6.88
N GLU A 38 -8.34 11.70 5.78
CA GLU A 38 -8.79 10.36 5.44
C GLU A 38 -7.89 9.74 4.38
N PHE A 39 -7.51 8.48 4.60
CA PHE A 39 -6.80 7.64 3.64
C PHE A 39 -7.77 7.16 2.57
N ARG A 40 -7.64 7.67 1.35
CA ARG A 40 -8.59 7.39 0.26
C ARG A 40 -8.13 6.20 -0.58
N CYS A 41 -9.07 5.32 -0.90
CA CYS A 41 -8.85 4.22 -1.83
C CYS A 41 -8.70 4.75 -3.25
N THR A 42 -7.65 4.32 -3.95
CA THR A 42 -7.41 4.66 -5.37
C THR A 42 -8.35 3.95 -6.34
N TYR A 43 -8.96 2.84 -5.93
CA TYR A 43 -9.83 2.02 -6.79
C TYR A 43 -11.31 2.43 -6.77
N CYS A 44 -11.80 2.94 -5.64
CA CYS A 44 -13.21 3.36 -5.51
C CYS A 44 -13.40 4.70 -4.79
N SER A 45 -12.32 5.44 -4.55
CA SER A 45 -12.36 6.77 -3.93
C SER A 45 -13.02 6.81 -2.54
N LYS A 46 -13.11 5.68 -1.84
CA LYS A 46 -13.65 5.58 -0.48
C LYS A 46 -12.63 6.09 0.54
N GLY A 47 -13.04 7.01 1.42
CA GLY A 47 -12.21 7.54 2.51
C GLY A 47 -12.22 6.62 3.73
N PHE A 48 -11.09 6.57 4.44
CA PHE A 48 -10.94 5.84 5.70
C PHE A 48 -10.14 6.68 6.70
N GLU A 49 -10.60 6.76 7.95
CA GLU A 49 -9.89 7.50 8.99
C GLU A 49 -8.51 6.93 9.36
N LYS A 50 -8.23 5.66 9.01
CA LYS A 50 -6.99 4.96 9.36
C LYS A 50 -6.41 4.16 8.20
N ALA A 51 -5.09 4.21 8.05
CA ALA A 51 -4.36 3.42 7.04
C ALA A 51 -4.61 1.90 7.15
N ARG A 52 -4.80 1.37 8.37
CA ARG A 52 -5.14 -0.05 8.57
C ARG A 52 -6.49 -0.43 7.94
N LEU A 53 -7.47 0.46 8.01
CA LEU A 53 -8.79 0.25 7.42
C LEU A 53 -8.70 0.30 5.89
N LEU A 54 -7.96 1.27 5.35
CA LEU A 54 -7.66 1.31 3.91
C LEU A 54 -6.96 0.03 3.44
N LYS A 55 -5.94 -0.45 4.16
CA LYS A 55 -5.23 -1.70 3.81
C LYS A 55 -6.16 -2.91 3.77
N ASN A 56 -7.05 -3.03 4.76
CA ASN A 56 -8.05 -4.10 4.77
C ASN A 56 -9.03 -3.95 3.61
N HIS A 57 -9.46 -2.73 3.30
CA HIS A 57 -10.33 -2.48 2.17
C HIS A 57 -9.64 -2.74 0.82
N LEU A 58 -8.36 -2.42 0.65
CA LEU A 58 -7.64 -2.74 -0.58
C LEU A 58 -7.64 -4.26 -0.84
N SER A 59 -7.63 -5.09 0.20
CA SER A 59 -7.76 -6.55 0.06
C SER A 59 -9.09 -6.99 -0.59
N THR A 60 -10.15 -6.17 -0.51
CA THR A 60 -11.42 -6.45 -1.19
C THR A 60 -11.37 -6.10 -2.68
N HIS A 61 -10.53 -5.12 -3.08
CA HIS A 61 -10.33 -4.76 -4.48
C HIS A 61 -9.48 -5.78 -5.23
N PHE A 62 -8.38 -6.20 -4.62
CA PHE A 62 -7.54 -7.26 -5.17
C PHE A 62 -8.12 -8.67 -4.89
N GLY A 63 -9.34 -8.72 -4.37
CA GLY A 63 -10.11 -9.93 -4.13
C GLY A 63 -9.28 -10.99 -3.44
N GLN A 64 -8.90 -10.76 -2.17
CA GLN A 64 -8.09 -11.67 -1.35
C GLN A 64 -7.12 -12.48 -2.21
N GLU A 65 -5.98 -11.89 -2.58
CA GLU A 65 -4.85 -12.69 -3.01
C GLU A 65 -4.63 -13.75 -1.92
N LYS A 66 -5.01 -14.96 -2.31
CA LYS A 66 -5.20 -16.17 -1.52
C LYS A 66 -4.30 -16.22 -0.28
N PHE A 67 -4.88 -16.03 0.90
CA PHE A 67 -4.44 -16.79 2.06
C PHE A 67 -4.87 -18.26 1.90
N LYS A 68 -4.46 -18.92 0.80
CA LYS A 68 -4.28 -20.37 0.78
C LYS A 68 -2.80 -20.63 1.03
N CYS A 69 -2.40 -20.42 2.28
CA CYS A 69 -1.32 -21.22 2.84
C CYS A 69 -1.96 -22.11 3.89
N SER A 70 -2.68 -23.14 3.42
CA SER A 70 -2.86 -24.36 4.19
C SER A 70 -1.87 -25.33 3.57
N HIS A 71 -0.73 -25.44 4.23
CA HIS A 71 0.24 -26.51 4.10
C HIS A 71 -0.44 -27.85 3.77
N CYS A 72 0.10 -28.55 2.76
CA CYS A 72 -0.06 -29.98 2.44
C CYS A 72 -1.33 -30.70 2.91
#